data_AF-A0A5N5M6Q5-F1
#
_entry.id   AF-A0A5N5M6Q5-F1
#
_cell.length_a   1.000
_cell.length_b   1.000
_cell.length_c   1.000
_cell.angle_alpha   90.00
_cell.angle_beta   90.00
_cell.angle_gamma   90.00
#
_symmetry.space_group_name_H-M   'P 1'
#
loop_
_entity.id
_entity.type
_entity.pdbx_description
1 polymer ?
#
loop_
_entity_poly.entity_id
_entity_poly.type
_entity_poly.pdbx_seq_one_letter_code
_entity_poly.pdbx_strand_id
1 'polypeptide(L)'
;MLSALKKRVPCTILYATETGKSQTFAKKLKSMLSCAFNPRLLCMEDYNFQDFKNERLMMVVTSTFGNGDPPGNGETFKKQLMNLNKLQNNMRYCVFGLGSRMYPQFCAFAHAVDDKLAELGAKRVTSIGEGDELNGQEEAFSAWACNVFKATCEEFGVKGQLSGSESLTETWDAQKHRVQPDSSTLDYISALSALHSKTVFPMKLKKRKNLQSAASSRSTLLVELEVDDGKEVLNYAAGDHVGVFPGNSHELVMGILKHLPNAPPTNQSVRLEYLPESGPGGEEWQTDSRIPACSLTEALTFLLDITTPPSQSFLRKLSQLTKKEDDQQRLLELASDFKCYSEWKAFRKPNFLEVLEEFPSLELSAAFLLSQLPLLKPRLYSVSSSPDLYPHELHLTVSVVNYHTQDGKGPLHHGVCSTWLNTLKEGQTVPCFIHGSGGFHLPPDPTTPAILIGAGSGIAPFRSFWQQRFHDMKKTGLQKSPMMLVFGCRDADTDHLYKEETFDMKENGTLKSITPAYSRQAGYPKVYVQHVLKKQLSEEVWEVLNQRSGHVYVCGSMNMARDVAHAIQEILVSHLGITLTQAGEYLDQLKAEKRYHEDIFGA
;
A
#
# COMPACT_ATOMS: atom_id res chain seq x y z
N MET A 1 26.68 26.05 14.21
CA MET A 1 26.07 24.68 14.13
C MET A 1 26.63 23.85 12.95
N LEU A 2 26.65 24.36 11.71
CA LEU A 2 27.20 23.67 10.53
C LEU A 2 28.67 23.21 10.65
N SER A 3 29.55 23.93 11.36
CA SER A 3 30.95 23.53 11.54
C SER A 3 31.16 22.42 12.59
N ALA A 4 30.21 22.24 13.52
CA ALA A 4 30.23 21.16 14.52
C ALA A 4 29.70 19.83 13.94
N LEU A 5 28.68 19.89 13.07
CA LEU A 5 28.14 18.73 12.34
C LEU A 5 29.14 18.15 11.33
N LYS A 6 29.94 18.98 10.65
CA LYS A 6 30.99 18.53 9.71
C LYS A 6 32.10 17.68 10.36
N LYS A 7 32.27 17.75 11.68
CA LYS A 7 33.24 16.92 12.43
C LYS A 7 32.67 15.56 12.85
N ARG A 8 31.35 15.36 12.78
CA ARG A 8 30.69 14.11 13.16
C ARG A 8 30.74 13.10 12.02
N VAL A 9 30.67 11.82 12.35
CA VAL A 9 30.67 10.73 11.37
C VAL A 9 29.45 10.89 10.44
N PRO A 10 29.65 10.96 9.11
CA PRO A 10 28.56 10.97 8.14
C PRO A 10 27.75 9.67 8.24
N CYS A 11 26.42 9.80 8.30
CA CYS A 11 25.49 8.69 8.31
C CYS A 11 24.45 8.90 7.20
N THR A 12 24.28 7.93 6.31
CA THR A 12 23.27 7.97 5.26
C THR A 12 22.11 7.08 5.64
N ILE A 13 20.93 7.65 5.77
CA ILE A 13 19.69 6.93 6.04
C ILE A 13 18.91 6.87 4.74
N LEU A 14 18.70 5.66 4.23
CA LEU A 14 17.90 5.40 3.03
C LEU A 14 16.56 4.81 3.42
N TYR A 15 15.50 5.24 2.73
CA TYR A 15 14.19 4.62 2.86
C TYR A 15 13.56 4.29 1.51
N ALA A 16 12.76 3.23 1.50
CA ALA A 16 11.79 2.96 0.44
C ALA A 16 10.43 2.62 1.08
N THR A 17 9.36 3.14 0.48
CA THR A 17 8.01 3.06 1.01
C THR A 17 6.96 3.31 -0.07
N GLU A 18 5.86 2.56 -0.05
CA GLU A 18 4.66 2.92 -0.84
C GLU A 18 3.70 3.81 -0.05
N THR A 19 3.60 3.57 1.27
CA THR A 19 2.53 4.16 2.08
C THR A 19 3.04 5.13 3.17
N GLY A 20 4.31 5.53 3.09
CA GLY A 20 4.91 6.55 3.96
C GLY A 20 5.43 6.05 5.32
N LYS A 21 5.08 4.83 5.77
CA LYS A 21 5.50 4.33 7.10
C LYS A 21 7.04 4.27 7.26
N SER A 22 7.74 3.69 6.29
CA SER A 22 9.21 3.58 6.32
C SER A 22 9.88 4.96 6.32
N GLN A 23 9.31 5.92 5.56
CA GLN A 23 9.78 7.31 5.55
C GLN A 23 9.62 7.96 6.93
N THR A 24 8.48 7.77 7.60
CA THR A 24 8.25 8.27 8.96
C THR A 24 9.26 7.69 9.95
N PHE A 25 9.51 6.38 9.90
CA PHE A 25 10.53 5.73 10.74
C PHE A 25 11.93 6.24 10.44
N ALA A 26 12.29 6.43 9.18
CA ALA A 26 13.58 6.99 8.79
C ALA A 26 13.77 8.45 9.26
N LYS A 27 12.70 9.27 9.26
CA LYS A 27 12.69 10.62 9.85
C LYS A 27 12.93 10.58 11.37
N LYS A 28 12.25 9.66 12.09
CA LYS A 28 12.47 9.44 13.54
C LYS A 28 13.92 9.03 13.82
N LEU A 29 14.45 8.11 13.03
CA LEU A 29 15.83 7.65 13.14
C LEU A 29 16.84 8.78 12.90
N LYS A 30 16.59 9.64 11.89
CA LYS A 30 17.41 10.84 11.63
C LYS A 30 17.43 11.77 12.84
N SER A 31 16.27 12.04 13.44
CA SER A 31 16.16 12.92 14.61
C SER A 31 17.01 12.38 15.77
N MET A 32 16.83 11.09 16.09
CA MET A 32 17.61 10.40 17.12
C MET A 32 19.12 10.48 16.88
N LEU A 33 19.58 10.18 15.65
CA LEU A 33 21.01 10.14 15.32
C LEU A 33 21.66 11.53 15.27
N SER A 34 20.88 12.60 15.12
CA SER A 34 21.41 13.97 14.97
C SER A 34 22.15 14.48 16.20
N CYS A 35 21.98 13.85 17.38
CA CYS A 35 22.76 14.19 18.57
C CYS A 35 24.22 13.69 18.50
N ALA A 36 24.49 12.61 17.77
CA ALA A 36 25.77 11.89 17.75
C ALA A 36 26.47 11.89 16.39
N PHE A 37 25.70 11.85 15.30
CA PHE A 37 26.16 11.71 13.92
C PHE A 37 25.82 12.94 13.08
N ASN A 38 26.22 12.92 11.81
CA ASN A 38 25.75 13.85 10.78
C ASN A 38 24.84 13.10 9.79
N PRO A 39 23.55 12.86 10.14
CA PRO A 39 22.67 12.04 9.32
C PRO A 39 22.10 12.81 8.12
N ARG A 40 22.26 12.26 6.92
CA ARG A 40 21.48 12.62 5.72
C ARG A 40 20.38 11.59 5.51
N LEU A 41 19.17 12.05 5.18
CA LEU A 41 18.01 11.19 4.91
C LEU A 41 17.64 11.35 3.44
N LEU A 42 17.56 10.24 2.70
CA LEU A 42 17.26 10.22 1.27
C LEU A 42 16.27 9.12 0.95
N CYS A 43 15.39 9.36 -0.03
CA CYS A 43 14.68 8.27 -0.67
C CYS A 43 15.68 7.42 -1.47
N MET A 44 15.43 6.12 -1.58
CA MET A 44 16.28 5.23 -2.38
C MET A 44 16.35 5.64 -3.86
N GLU A 45 15.28 6.22 -4.42
CA GLU A 45 15.24 6.70 -5.81
C GLU A 45 16.10 7.96 -6.04
N ASP A 46 16.26 8.80 -5.01
CA ASP A 46 17.07 10.02 -5.05
C ASP A 46 18.56 9.76 -4.74
N TYR A 47 18.91 8.53 -4.37
CA TYR A 47 20.27 8.20 -3.96
C TYR A 47 21.21 8.07 -5.16
N ASN A 48 22.21 8.95 -5.23
CA ASN A 48 23.26 8.84 -6.23
C ASN A 48 24.26 7.72 -5.87
N PHE A 49 24.19 6.60 -6.59
CA PHE A 49 25.08 5.45 -6.36
C PHE A 49 26.58 5.74 -6.52
N GLN A 50 26.97 6.85 -7.15
CA GLN A 50 28.38 7.26 -7.18
C GLN A 50 28.93 7.58 -5.78
N ASP A 51 28.07 7.95 -4.83
CA ASP A 51 28.42 8.20 -3.44
C ASP A 51 28.68 6.91 -2.66
N PHE A 52 28.24 5.75 -3.14
CA PHE A 52 28.30 4.48 -2.42
C PHE A 52 29.72 4.11 -1.97
N LYS A 53 30.73 4.45 -2.78
CA LYS A 53 32.16 4.26 -2.46
C LYS A 53 32.66 5.16 -1.32
N ASN A 54 31.97 6.26 -1.01
CA ASN A 54 32.35 7.21 0.03
C ASN A 54 31.62 6.97 1.37
N GLU A 55 30.68 6.02 1.40
CA GLU A 55 29.85 5.76 2.57
C GLU A 55 30.65 5.20 3.75
N ARG A 56 30.32 5.67 4.95
CA ARG A 56 30.91 5.19 6.21
C ARG A 56 29.92 4.44 7.08
N LEU A 57 28.71 4.97 7.21
CA LEU A 57 27.61 4.36 7.95
C LEU A 57 26.33 4.52 7.13
N MET A 58 25.72 3.42 6.72
CA MET A 58 24.45 3.40 6.02
C MET A 58 23.37 2.73 6.88
N MET A 59 22.20 3.35 7.00
CA MET A 59 21.04 2.76 7.65
C MET A 59 19.90 2.67 6.65
N VAL A 60 19.30 1.48 6.53
CA VAL A 60 18.23 1.23 5.59
C VAL A 60 16.94 0.98 6.36
N VAL A 61 15.88 1.73 6.04
CA VAL A 61 14.54 1.54 6.59
C VAL A 61 13.56 1.34 5.44
N THR A 62 13.18 0.11 5.15
CA THR A 62 12.45 -0.23 3.92
C THR A 62 11.26 -1.13 4.18
N SER A 63 10.17 -0.96 3.41
CA SER A 63 9.05 -1.90 3.40
C SER A 63 9.22 -2.95 2.30
N THR A 64 8.51 -4.07 2.41
CA THR A 64 8.35 -5.04 1.32
C THR A 64 6.96 -4.92 0.70
N PHE A 65 6.86 -4.98 -0.62
CA PHE A 65 5.61 -4.92 -1.39
C PHE A 65 5.46 -6.12 -2.33
N GLY A 66 4.25 -6.30 -2.88
CA GLY A 66 3.94 -7.39 -3.80
C GLY A 66 4.25 -8.76 -3.19
N ASN A 67 5.08 -9.54 -3.89
CA ASN A 67 5.49 -10.89 -3.48
C ASN A 67 6.95 -10.95 -3.00
N GLY A 68 7.38 -9.96 -2.21
CA GLY A 68 8.77 -9.85 -1.77
C GLY A 68 9.58 -8.77 -2.50
N ASP A 69 8.92 -7.96 -3.32
CA ASP A 69 9.51 -6.90 -4.12
C ASP A 69 9.79 -5.64 -3.29
N PRO A 70 10.73 -4.79 -3.75
CA PRO A 70 10.90 -3.47 -3.19
C PRO A 70 9.64 -2.63 -3.45
N PRO A 71 9.41 -1.58 -2.64
CA PRO A 71 8.54 -0.48 -3.04
C PRO A 71 9.07 0.13 -4.35
N GLY A 72 8.22 0.79 -5.13
CA GLY A 72 8.55 1.41 -6.40
C GLY A 72 9.73 2.38 -6.29
N ASN A 73 9.77 3.21 -5.24
CA ASN A 73 10.90 4.10 -4.96
C ASN A 73 12.19 3.40 -4.47
N GLY A 74 12.17 2.07 -4.35
CA GLY A 74 13.34 1.22 -4.05
C GLY A 74 13.82 0.38 -5.24
N GLU A 75 13.11 0.37 -6.38
CA GLU A 75 13.45 -0.49 -7.52
C GLU A 75 14.81 -0.19 -8.14
N THR A 76 15.08 1.08 -8.44
CA THR A 76 16.35 1.50 -9.04
C THR A 76 17.52 1.17 -8.12
N PHE A 77 17.34 1.40 -6.81
CA PHE A 77 18.33 1.04 -5.80
C PHE A 77 18.58 -0.46 -5.75
N LYS A 78 17.53 -1.30 -5.74
CA LYS A 78 17.67 -2.76 -5.81
C LYS A 78 18.50 -3.16 -7.03
N LYS A 79 18.13 -2.69 -8.23
CA LYS A 79 18.83 -3.03 -9.48
C LYS A 79 20.32 -2.66 -9.42
N GLN A 80 20.64 -1.45 -8.93
CA GLN A 80 22.02 -0.99 -8.84
C GLN A 80 22.83 -1.73 -7.77
N LEU A 81 22.25 -1.99 -6.59
CA LEU A 81 22.91 -2.73 -5.51
C LEU A 81 23.20 -4.18 -5.91
N MET A 82 22.25 -4.87 -6.54
CA MET A 82 22.40 -6.27 -6.93
C MET A 82 23.48 -6.48 -8.00
N ASN A 83 23.73 -5.47 -8.85
CA ASN A 83 24.77 -5.49 -9.88
C ASN A 83 26.18 -5.17 -9.35
N LEU A 84 26.34 -4.83 -8.07
CA LEU A 84 27.65 -4.61 -7.48
C LEU A 84 28.33 -5.94 -7.13
N ASN A 85 29.64 -5.99 -7.38
CA ASN A 85 30.46 -7.18 -7.12
C ASN A 85 31.37 -7.05 -5.89
N LYS A 86 31.76 -5.82 -5.52
CA LYS A 86 32.68 -5.60 -4.39
C LYS A 86 32.55 -4.20 -3.80
N LEU A 87 32.72 -4.10 -2.49
CA LEU A 87 32.82 -2.83 -1.78
C LEU A 87 34.25 -2.23 -1.89
N GLN A 88 34.34 -0.91 -2.08
CA GLN A 88 35.61 -0.17 -2.16
C GLN A 88 35.94 0.60 -0.87
N ASN A 89 35.14 0.43 0.17
CA ASN A 89 35.27 1.14 1.43
C ASN A 89 35.05 0.20 2.63
N ASN A 90 35.16 0.75 3.83
CA ASN A 90 34.91 0.04 5.08
C ASN A 90 33.55 0.45 5.66
N MET A 91 32.48 0.41 4.85
CA MET A 91 31.14 0.82 5.26
C MET A 91 30.59 -0.09 6.36
N ARG A 92 29.96 0.55 7.37
CA ARG A 92 29.10 -0.10 8.35
C ARG A 92 27.65 0.05 7.95
N TYR A 93 26.81 -0.93 8.27
CA TYR A 93 25.39 -0.80 7.98
C TYR A 93 24.45 -1.44 9.00
N CYS A 94 23.20 -0.97 8.99
CA CYS A 94 22.06 -1.51 9.74
C CYS A 94 20.82 -1.52 8.84
N VAL A 95 19.95 -2.50 8.99
CA VAL A 95 18.70 -2.61 8.20
C VAL A 95 17.50 -2.82 9.13
N PHE A 96 16.41 -2.11 8.84
CA PHE A 96 15.09 -2.36 9.42
C PHE A 96 14.07 -2.60 8.31
N GLY A 97 13.43 -3.77 8.34
CA GLY A 97 12.38 -4.17 7.42
C GLY A 97 10.99 -3.94 8.00
N LEU A 98 10.12 -3.29 7.25
CA LEU A 98 8.69 -3.25 7.50
C LEU A 98 8.01 -4.30 6.61
N GLY A 99 7.24 -5.20 7.21
CA GLY A 99 6.51 -6.23 6.47
C GLY A 99 5.22 -6.60 7.17
N SER A 100 4.56 -7.64 6.66
CA SER A 100 3.44 -8.28 7.34
C SER A 100 3.63 -9.78 7.27
N ARG A 101 3.53 -10.48 8.41
CA ARG A 101 3.60 -11.96 8.45
C ARG A 101 2.42 -12.64 7.79
N MET A 102 1.43 -11.87 7.33
CA MET A 102 0.42 -12.37 6.43
C MET A 102 1.07 -12.89 5.13
N TYR A 103 2.04 -12.15 4.59
CA TYR A 103 2.69 -12.47 3.33
C TYR A 103 3.80 -13.51 3.52
N PRO A 104 3.98 -14.47 2.59
CA PRO A 104 5.01 -15.51 2.70
C PRO A 104 6.43 -14.94 2.80
N GLN A 105 6.71 -13.89 2.02
CA GLN A 105 8.01 -13.24 1.91
C GLN A 105 8.14 -12.08 2.91
N PHE A 106 8.04 -12.40 4.21
CA PHE A 106 8.11 -11.40 5.28
C PHE A 106 9.43 -10.61 5.23
N CYS A 107 9.36 -9.28 5.17
CA CYS A 107 10.52 -8.38 5.11
C CYS A 107 11.54 -8.68 3.99
N ALA A 108 11.15 -9.42 2.93
CA ALA A 108 12.10 -9.96 1.95
C ALA A 108 13.02 -8.94 1.28
N PHE A 109 12.53 -7.74 0.94
CA PHE A 109 13.42 -6.73 0.36
C PHE A 109 14.47 -6.23 1.35
N ALA A 110 14.14 -6.10 2.63
CA ALA A 110 15.09 -5.73 3.67
C ALA A 110 16.17 -6.82 3.84
N HIS A 111 15.77 -8.10 3.85
CA HIS A 111 16.71 -9.23 3.84
C HIS A 111 17.62 -9.20 2.62
N ALA A 112 17.07 -9.00 1.42
CA ALA A 112 17.86 -8.94 0.19
C ALA A 112 18.92 -7.82 0.22
N VAL A 113 18.59 -6.67 0.79
CA VAL A 113 19.56 -5.56 0.98
C VAL A 113 20.61 -5.93 2.03
N ASP A 114 20.21 -6.48 3.17
CA ASP A 114 21.10 -6.92 4.24
C ASP A 114 22.11 -7.98 3.76
N ASP A 115 21.61 -9.01 3.08
CA ASP A 115 22.42 -10.10 2.52
C ASP A 115 23.39 -9.57 1.46
N LYS A 116 22.92 -8.73 0.53
CA LYS A 116 23.80 -8.19 -0.52
C LYS A 116 24.87 -7.28 0.05
N LEU A 117 24.56 -6.46 1.06
CA LEU A 117 25.56 -5.62 1.72
C LEU A 117 26.62 -6.46 2.46
N ALA A 118 26.22 -7.55 3.11
CA ALA A 118 27.15 -8.50 3.71
C ALA A 118 28.04 -9.17 2.65
N GLU A 119 27.46 -9.65 1.55
CA GLU A 119 28.18 -10.27 0.42
C GLU A 119 29.25 -9.34 -0.17
N LEU A 120 28.93 -8.04 -0.29
CA LEU A 120 29.87 -7.03 -0.78
C LEU A 120 31.04 -6.75 0.17
N GLY A 121 30.95 -7.18 1.44
CA GLY A 121 31.97 -7.01 2.47
C GLY A 121 31.72 -5.85 3.44
N ALA A 122 30.51 -5.28 3.47
CA ALA A 122 30.17 -4.26 4.46
C ALA A 122 30.01 -4.89 5.86
N LYS A 123 30.35 -4.15 6.92
CA LYS A 123 30.25 -4.65 8.30
C LYS A 123 28.88 -4.34 8.87
N ARG A 124 28.08 -5.38 9.15
CA ARG A 124 26.83 -5.25 9.90
C ARG A 124 27.11 -4.83 11.35
N VAL A 125 26.44 -3.80 11.86
CA VAL A 125 26.63 -3.32 13.26
C VAL A 125 25.69 -4.05 14.23
N THR A 126 24.42 -4.23 13.84
CA THR A 126 23.42 -5.00 14.61
C THR A 126 22.69 -5.96 13.68
N SER A 127 22.02 -6.98 14.24
CA SER A 127 21.09 -7.79 13.46
C SER A 127 20.03 -6.91 12.77
N ILE A 128 19.50 -7.40 11.65
CA ILE A 128 18.34 -6.82 11.00
C ILE A 128 17.19 -6.73 12.01
N GLY A 129 16.47 -5.60 11.98
CA GLY A 129 15.20 -5.47 12.71
C GLY A 129 14.03 -5.68 11.77
N GLU A 130 12.94 -6.23 12.29
CA GLU A 130 11.73 -6.52 11.54
C GLU A 130 10.52 -5.99 12.28
N GLY A 131 9.63 -5.29 11.57
CA GLY A 131 8.38 -4.80 12.12
C GLY A 131 7.18 -5.38 11.38
N ASP A 132 6.38 -6.19 12.06
CA ASP A 132 5.16 -6.80 11.52
C ASP A 132 3.97 -5.83 11.65
N GLU A 133 3.39 -5.43 10.51
CA GLU A 133 2.21 -4.55 10.47
C GLU A 133 1.03 -5.07 11.29
N LEU A 134 0.91 -6.40 11.41
CA LEU A 134 -0.14 -7.01 12.22
C LEU A 134 0.18 -7.02 13.71
N ASN A 135 1.46 -6.88 14.07
CA ASN A 135 1.95 -7.15 15.42
C ASN A 135 3.16 -6.29 15.81
N GLY A 136 2.91 -5.16 16.47
CA GLY A 136 3.95 -4.42 17.20
C GLY A 136 5.01 -3.72 16.33
N GLN A 137 4.66 -3.29 15.12
CA GLN A 137 5.61 -2.71 14.15
C GLN A 137 6.35 -1.47 14.69
N GLU A 138 5.67 -0.56 15.40
CA GLU A 138 6.26 0.68 15.94
C GLU A 138 7.17 0.39 17.13
N GLU A 139 6.78 -0.57 17.97
CA GLU A 139 7.49 -1.02 19.15
C GLU A 139 8.79 -1.72 18.74
N ALA A 140 8.70 -2.61 17.75
CA ALA A 140 9.86 -3.29 17.16
C ALA A 140 10.85 -2.28 16.56
N PHE A 141 10.35 -1.27 15.83
CA PHE A 141 11.19 -0.20 15.30
C PHE A 141 11.87 0.60 16.42
N SER A 142 11.12 0.99 17.45
CA SER A 142 11.65 1.80 18.56
C SER A 142 12.72 1.05 19.33
N ALA A 143 12.50 -0.22 19.64
CA ALA A 143 13.49 -1.09 20.28
C ALA A 143 14.75 -1.26 19.42
N TRP A 144 14.56 -1.50 18.12
CA TRP A 144 15.67 -1.61 17.17
C TRP A 144 16.46 -0.31 17.05
N ALA A 145 15.80 0.84 16.92
CA ALA A 145 16.44 2.14 16.76
C ALA A 145 17.28 2.50 18.00
N CYS A 146 16.76 2.24 19.20
CA CYS A 146 17.51 2.41 20.45
C CYS A 146 18.76 1.51 20.50
N ASN A 147 18.64 0.26 20.07
CA ASN A 147 19.78 -0.67 20.02
C ASN A 147 20.83 -0.22 19.00
N VAL A 148 20.40 0.11 17.78
CA VAL A 148 21.28 0.63 16.71
C VAL A 148 22.00 1.90 17.13
N PHE A 149 21.31 2.84 17.78
CA PHE A 149 21.93 4.06 18.25
C PHE A 149 23.07 3.78 19.24
N LYS A 150 22.84 2.91 20.23
CA LYS A 150 23.87 2.51 21.21
C LYS A 150 25.04 1.80 20.53
N ALA A 151 24.76 0.76 19.73
CA ALA A 151 25.77 -0.04 19.06
C ALA A 151 26.62 0.78 18.06
N THR A 152 26.00 1.73 17.34
CA THR A 152 26.75 2.60 16.43
C THR A 152 27.57 3.65 17.17
N CYS A 153 27.10 4.19 18.29
CA CYS A 153 27.93 5.07 19.14
C CYS A 153 29.17 4.32 19.64
N GLU A 154 29.02 3.07 20.05
CA GLU A 154 30.13 2.21 20.48
C GLU A 154 31.11 1.90 19.34
N GLU A 155 30.62 1.44 18.18
CA GLU A 155 31.44 1.11 17.00
C GLU A 155 32.26 2.29 16.48
N PHE A 156 31.72 3.52 16.58
CA PHE A 156 32.40 4.75 16.15
C PHE A 156 33.08 5.53 17.28
N GLY A 157 33.08 5.00 18.51
CA GLY A 157 33.76 5.61 19.67
C GLY A 157 33.19 6.97 20.08
N VAL A 158 31.89 7.20 19.87
CA VAL A 158 31.21 8.44 20.27
C VAL A 158 31.00 8.44 21.78
N LYS A 159 31.66 9.35 22.50
CA LYS A 159 31.60 9.45 23.98
C LYS A 159 30.75 10.67 24.41
N GLY A 160 29.85 10.47 25.38
CA GLY A 160 29.04 11.51 26.03
C GLY A 160 27.70 10.98 26.57
N GLN A 161 27.07 11.70 27.51
CA GLN A 161 25.66 11.48 27.85
C GLN A 161 24.81 11.94 26.66
N LEU A 162 24.39 11.00 25.82
CA LEU A 162 23.58 11.26 24.63
C LEU A 162 22.13 10.86 24.90
N SER A 163 21.23 11.84 24.95
CA SER A 163 19.79 11.67 25.21
C SER A 163 19.01 11.02 24.05
N GLY A 164 19.69 10.38 23.08
CA GLY A 164 19.07 9.88 21.85
C GLY A 164 17.91 8.88 22.10
N SER A 165 17.95 8.15 23.22
CA SER A 165 16.89 7.23 23.63
C SER A 165 15.59 7.93 24.07
N GLU A 166 15.65 9.17 24.55
CA GLU A 166 14.48 9.95 24.99
C GLU A 166 13.79 10.67 23.81
N SER A 167 14.48 10.81 22.67
CA SER A 167 13.96 11.50 21.48
C SER A 167 12.85 10.73 20.73
N LEU A 168 12.59 9.46 21.08
CA LEU A 168 11.52 8.67 20.44
C LEU A 168 10.14 8.86 21.09
N THR A 169 10.09 9.36 22.34
CA THR A 169 8.84 9.73 22.99
C THR A 169 8.39 11.08 22.44
N GLU A 170 7.70 11.06 21.30
CA GLU A 170 7.12 12.25 20.67
C GLU A 170 6.01 12.84 21.56
N THR A 171 6.33 13.93 22.26
CA THR A 171 5.34 14.83 22.86
C THR A 171 4.90 15.84 21.80
N TRP A 172 3.62 16.21 21.80
CA TRP A 172 3.13 17.30 20.98
C TRP A 172 2.85 18.51 21.88
N ASP A 173 3.42 19.66 21.53
CA ASP A 173 3.29 20.88 22.32
C ASP A 173 2.29 21.84 21.67
N ALA A 174 1.17 22.05 22.35
CA ALA A 174 0.11 22.95 21.91
C ALA A 174 0.57 24.41 21.79
N GLN A 175 1.57 24.83 22.58
CA GLN A 175 2.08 26.20 22.54
C GLN A 175 3.01 26.44 21.35
N LYS A 176 3.56 25.37 20.77
CA LYS A 176 4.45 25.42 19.60
C LYS A 176 3.73 25.19 18.28
N HIS A 177 2.41 25.06 18.27
CA HIS A 177 1.63 24.85 17.04
C HIS A 177 0.41 25.76 17.01
N ARG A 178 0.14 26.38 15.86
CA ARG A 178 -1.05 27.21 15.66
C ARG A 178 -1.55 27.13 14.23
N VAL A 179 -2.80 27.52 14.02
CA VAL A 179 -3.36 27.76 12.69
C VAL A 179 -3.51 29.26 12.48
N GLN A 180 -3.19 29.73 11.27
CA GLN A 180 -3.42 31.12 10.86
C GLN A 180 -4.34 31.15 9.64
N PRO A 181 -5.21 32.17 9.50
CA PRO A 181 -5.99 32.38 8.28
C PRO A 181 -5.08 32.46 7.05
N ASP A 182 -5.52 31.86 5.96
CA ASP A 182 -4.86 31.95 4.66
C ASP A 182 -5.89 32.27 3.58
N SER A 183 -5.47 32.94 2.51
CA SER A 183 -6.34 33.29 1.37
C SER A 183 -6.20 32.30 0.21
N SER A 184 -5.32 31.32 0.32
CA SER A 184 -5.07 30.33 -0.74
C SER A 184 -6.24 29.38 -0.89
N THR A 185 -6.60 29.09 -2.13
CA THR A 185 -7.53 28.02 -2.50
C THR A 185 -6.76 26.74 -2.72
N LEU A 186 -7.29 25.61 -2.22
CA LEU A 186 -6.67 24.31 -2.42
C LEU A 186 -6.83 23.87 -3.88
N ASP A 187 -5.72 23.83 -4.63
CA ASP A 187 -5.65 22.98 -5.81
C ASP A 187 -5.42 21.54 -5.37
N TYR A 188 -6.51 20.77 -5.34
CA TYR A 188 -6.51 19.43 -4.80
C TYR A 188 -5.59 18.46 -5.56
N ILE A 189 -5.49 18.59 -6.90
CA ILE A 189 -4.67 17.68 -7.72
C ILE A 189 -3.19 17.94 -7.46
N SER A 190 -2.78 19.21 -7.46
CA SER A 190 -1.40 19.61 -7.17
C SER A 190 -1.00 19.27 -5.73
N ALA A 191 -1.90 19.47 -4.78
CA ALA A 191 -1.70 19.09 -3.38
C ALA A 191 -1.43 17.59 -3.22
N LEU A 192 -2.29 16.74 -3.79
CA LEU A 192 -2.09 15.29 -3.76
C LEU A 192 -0.78 14.87 -4.44
N SER A 193 -0.46 15.48 -5.59
CA SER A 193 0.79 15.21 -6.30
C SER A 193 2.01 15.48 -5.43
N ALA A 194 2.06 16.64 -4.77
CA ALA A 194 3.15 17.02 -3.89
C ALA A 194 3.23 16.12 -2.63
N LEU A 195 2.10 15.89 -1.97
CA LEU A 195 2.02 15.12 -0.73
C LEU A 195 2.46 13.66 -0.91
N HIS A 196 2.10 13.06 -2.04
CA HIS A 196 2.36 11.64 -2.31
C HIS A 196 3.56 11.41 -3.22
N SER A 197 4.17 12.48 -3.75
CA SER A 197 5.25 12.40 -4.74
C SER A 197 4.86 11.53 -5.94
N LYS A 198 3.64 11.75 -6.46
CA LYS A 198 3.07 11.06 -7.63
C LYS A 198 2.59 12.09 -8.64
N THR A 199 2.59 11.72 -9.92
CA THR A 199 1.92 12.51 -10.96
C THR A 199 0.43 12.21 -10.89
N VAL A 200 -0.33 13.05 -10.19
CA VAL A 200 -1.78 12.89 -10.06
C VAL A 200 -2.47 13.67 -11.17
N PHE A 201 -3.44 13.04 -11.83
CA PHE A 201 -4.26 13.65 -12.86
C PHE A 201 -5.75 13.48 -12.53
N PRO A 202 -6.60 14.45 -12.91
CA PRO A 202 -8.04 14.34 -12.72
C PRO A 202 -8.67 13.44 -13.80
N MET A 203 -9.57 12.56 -13.40
CA MET A 203 -10.54 11.91 -14.27
C MET A 203 -11.95 12.30 -13.87
N LYS A 204 -12.97 12.05 -14.69
CA LYS A 204 -14.38 12.20 -14.34
C LYS A 204 -15.04 10.84 -14.21
N LEU A 205 -15.94 10.68 -13.25
CA LEU A 205 -16.81 9.52 -13.22
C LEU A 205 -17.77 9.58 -14.42
N LYS A 206 -17.53 8.75 -15.43
CA LYS A 206 -18.41 8.63 -16.59
C LYS A 206 -19.65 7.83 -16.23
N LYS A 207 -19.47 6.68 -15.60
CA LYS A 207 -20.57 5.75 -15.29
C LYS A 207 -20.22 4.80 -14.16
N ARG A 208 -21.26 4.37 -13.42
CA ARG A 208 -21.18 3.26 -12.46
C ARG A 208 -22.26 2.23 -12.74
N LYS A 209 -21.90 0.93 -12.76
CA LYS A 209 -22.84 -0.19 -12.90
C LYS A 209 -22.59 -1.24 -11.82
N ASN A 210 -23.64 -1.70 -11.12
CA ASN A 210 -23.54 -2.88 -10.26
C ASN A 210 -23.42 -4.14 -11.13
N LEU A 211 -22.39 -4.95 -10.87
CA LEU A 211 -22.10 -6.20 -11.58
C LEU A 211 -22.71 -7.43 -10.90
N GLN A 212 -23.25 -7.26 -9.69
CA GLN A 212 -23.96 -8.31 -8.97
C GLN A 212 -25.46 -8.16 -9.14
N SER A 213 -26.18 -9.26 -8.98
CA SER A 213 -27.64 -9.27 -8.93
C SER A 213 -28.17 -8.39 -7.80
N ALA A 214 -29.36 -7.81 -7.97
CA ALA A 214 -30.07 -7.09 -6.92
C ALA A 214 -30.39 -7.97 -5.70
N ALA A 215 -30.39 -9.30 -5.86
CA ALA A 215 -30.56 -10.26 -4.77
C ALA A 215 -29.27 -10.49 -3.94
N SER A 216 -28.12 -9.97 -4.38
CA SER A 216 -26.85 -10.09 -3.64
C SER A 216 -26.87 -9.23 -2.38
N SER A 217 -26.37 -9.77 -1.26
CA SER A 217 -26.11 -8.99 -0.04
C SER A 217 -24.81 -8.17 -0.09
N ARG A 218 -24.09 -8.25 -1.20
CA ARG A 218 -22.85 -7.51 -1.47
C ARG A 218 -23.04 -6.68 -2.75
N SER A 219 -22.07 -5.82 -3.03
CA SER A 219 -22.02 -5.10 -4.29
C SER A 219 -20.60 -5.08 -4.83
N THR A 220 -20.47 -5.29 -6.14
CA THR A 220 -19.25 -5.09 -6.90
C THR A 220 -19.59 -4.24 -8.10
N LEU A 221 -18.86 -3.15 -8.29
CA LEU A 221 -19.16 -2.12 -9.28
C LEU A 221 -18.18 -2.23 -10.46
N LEU A 222 -18.68 -2.01 -11.66
CA LEU A 222 -17.90 -1.47 -12.76
C LEU A 222 -17.96 0.05 -12.66
N VAL A 223 -16.81 0.68 -12.47
CA VAL A 223 -16.64 2.13 -12.48
C VAL A 223 -15.90 2.49 -13.75
N GLU A 224 -16.49 3.36 -14.57
CA GLU A 224 -15.91 3.87 -15.80
C GLU A 224 -15.51 5.33 -15.54
N LEU A 225 -14.22 5.63 -15.69
CA LEU A 225 -13.66 6.97 -15.58
C LEU A 225 -13.25 7.44 -16.96
N GLU A 226 -13.39 8.73 -17.25
CA GLU A 226 -12.96 9.34 -18.51
C GLU A 226 -12.04 10.54 -18.28
N VAL A 227 -11.15 10.81 -19.24
CA VAL A 227 -10.27 11.99 -19.22
C VAL A 227 -11.10 13.24 -19.55
N ASP A 228 -10.85 14.34 -18.83
CA ASP A 228 -11.46 15.63 -19.16
C ASP A 228 -10.80 16.21 -20.42
N ASP A 229 -11.59 16.52 -21.45
CA ASP A 229 -11.15 17.16 -22.70
C ASP A 229 -10.02 16.46 -23.50
N GLY A 230 -10.13 15.14 -23.72
CA GLY A 230 -9.71 14.44 -24.95
C GLY A 230 -8.26 14.55 -25.47
N LYS A 231 -7.33 15.13 -24.71
CA LYS A 231 -5.96 15.43 -25.19
C LYS A 231 -4.85 14.62 -24.54
N GLU A 232 -5.09 14.02 -23.38
CA GLU A 232 -4.10 13.17 -22.73
C GLU A 232 -4.43 11.70 -22.95
N VAL A 233 -3.54 11.01 -23.66
CA VAL A 233 -3.54 9.55 -23.74
C VAL A 233 -3.02 9.05 -22.39
N LEU A 234 -3.85 8.27 -21.68
CA LEU A 234 -3.42 7.60 -20.46
C LEU A 234 -2.36 6.57 -20.82
N ASN A 235 -1.14 6.76 -20.37
CA ASN A 235 -0.06 5.81 -20.61
C ASN A 235 -0.12 4.69 -19.58
N TYR A 236 -0.88 3.64 -19.88
CA TYR A 236 -0.95 2.41 -19.09
C TYR A 236 -1.08 1.19 -20.02
N ALA A 237 -0.77 0.00 -19.50
CA ALA A 237 -0.96 -1.27 -20.19
C ALA A 237 -2.02 -2.12 -19.48
N ALA A 238 -2.68 -3.02 -20.24
CA ALA A 238 -3.56 -4.03 -19.67
C ALA A 238 -2.80 -4.84 -18.61
N GLY A 239 -3.28 -4.83 -17.36
CA GLY A 239 -2.61 -5.42 -16.19
C GLY A 239 -2.02 -4.43 -15.19
N ASP A 240 -1.88 -3.16 -15.56
CA ASP A 240 -1.47 -2.10 -14.64
C ASP A 240 -2.54 -1.78 -13.59
N HIS A 241 -2.13 -1.05 -12.55
CA HIS A 241 -3.00 -0.53 -11.52
C HIS A 241 -3.18 0.99 -11.67
N VAL A 242 -4.26 1.49 -11.09
CA VAL A 242 -4.43 2.92 -10.84
C VAL A 242 -4.59 3.14 -9.34
N GLY A 243 -3.94 4.18 -8.82
CA GLY A 243 -4.18 4.67 -7.49
C GLY A 243 -5.24 5.77 -7.51
N VAL A 244 -6.33 5.56 -6.76
CA VAL A 244 -7.44 6.50 -6.64
C VAL A 244 -7.39 7.18 -5.29
N PHE A 245 -7.48 8.52 -5.26
CA PHE A 245 -7.58 9.30 -4.03
C PHE A 245 -9.05 9.57 -3.69
N PRO A 246 -9.59 9.03 -2.58
CA PRO A 246 -10.98 9.23 -2.23
C PRO A 246 -11.21 10.44 -1.33
N GLY A 247 -12.48 10.78 -1.12
CA GLY A 247 -12.92 11.65 -0.03
C GLY A 247 -13.55 10.84 1.11
N ASN A 248 -13.25 11.22 2.35
CA ASN A 248 -13.95 10.73 3.53
C ASN A 248 -15.43 11.15 3.52
N SER A 249 -16.28 10.43 4.25
CA SER A 249 -17.71 10.75 4.30
C SER A 249 -17.95 12.08 5.01
N HIS A 250 -18.91 12.85 4.50
CA HIS A 250 -19.30 14.13 5.10
C HIS A 250 -19.75 13.97 6.56
N GLU A 251 -20.44 12.87 6.88
CA GLU A 251 -20.91 12.57 8.23
C GLU A 251 -19.76 12.41 9.23
N LEU A 252 -18.69 11.69 8.88
CA LEU A 252 -17.51 11.52 9.74
C LEU A 252 -16.77 12.86 9.92
N VAL A 253 -16.58 13.62 8.83
CA VAL A 253 -15.92 14.92 8.88
C VAL A 253 -16.67 15.89 9.79
N MET A 254 -17.99 16.03 9.59
CA MET A 254 -18.81 16.91 10.42
C MET A 254 -18.93 16.40 11.86
N GLY A 255 -18.93 15.08 12.08
CA GLY A 255 -18.87 14.49 13.40
C GLY A 255 -17.61 14.94 14.15
N ILE A 256 -16.43 14.79 13.55
CA ILE A 256 -15.16 15.20 14.16
C ILE A 256 -15.15 16.71 14.46
N LEU A 257 -15.59 17.54 13.51
CA LEU A 257 -15.61 19.00 13.70
C LEU A 257 -16.44 19.45 14.90
N LYS A 258 -17.50 18.71 15.28
CA LYS A 258 -18.31 19.01 16.47
C LYS A 258 -17.56 18.83 17.79
N HIS A 259 -16.48 18.04 17.81
CA HIS A 259 -15.65 17.82 18.99
C HIS A 259 -14.52 18.88 19.12
N LEU A 260 -14.48 19.88 18.24
CA LEU A 260 -13.48 20.95 18.30
C LEU A 260 -14.13 22.24 18.84
N PRO A 261 -13.82 22.65 20.08
CA PRO A 261 -14.47 23.82 20.69
C PRO A 261 -14.15 25.14 19.97
N ASN A 262 -12.99 25.22 19.31
CA ASN A 262 -12.50 26.42 18.61
C ASN A 262 -12.11 26.10 17.16
N ALA A 263 -12.94 25.34 16.44
CA ALA A 263 -12.70 25.06 15.03
C ALA A 263 -12.76 26.36 14.20
N PRO A 264 -11.83 26.55 13.23
CA PRO A 264 -12.01 27.56 12.20
C PRO A 264 -13.35 27.37 11.47
N PRO A 265 -13.97 28.44 10.94
CA PRO A 265 -15.11 28.34 10.04
C PRO A 265 -14.87 27.33 8.92
N THR A 266 -15.90 26.57 8.55
CA THR A 266 -15.78 25.40 7.66
C THR A 266 -15.17 25.70 6.30
N ASN A 267 -15.32 26.93 5.80
CA ASN A 267 -14.84 27.37 4.49
C ASN A 267 -13.63 28.32 4.59
N GLN A 268 -13.12 28.55 5.80
CA GLN A 268 -11.94 29.40 5.99
C GLN A 268 -10.69 28.56 5.75
N SER A 269 -9.90 28.94 4.74
CA SER A 269 -8.58 28.38 4.52
C SER A 269 -7.63 28.78 5.66
N VAL A 270 -6.84 27.82 6.12
CA VAL A 270 -5.85 28.01 7.18
C VAL A 270 -4.53 27.36 6.79
N ARG A 271 -3.42 27.91 7.31
CA ARG A 271 -2.10 27.28 7.27
C ARG A 271 -1.66 26.88 8.67
N LEU A 272 -0.93 25.78 8.75
CA LEU A 272 -0.29 25.33 9.98
C LEU A 272 1.05 26.08 10.16
N GLU A 273 1.28 26.60 11.35
CA GLU A 273 2.56 27.18 11.76
C GLU A 273 3.07 26.46 13.01
N TYR A 274 4.39 26.30 13.10
CA TYR A 274 5.06 25.74 14.26
C TYR A 274 6.22 26.63 14.74
N LEU A 275 6.55 26.51 16.03
CA LEU A 275 7.69 27.18 16.64
C LEU A 275 8.86 26.19 16.78
N PRO A 276 9.96 26.35 16.03
CA PRO A 276 11.11 25.46 16.11
C PRO A 276 11.85 25.63 17.45
N GLU A 277 12.53 24.57 17.90
CA GLU A 277 13.41 24.67 19.06
C GLU A 277 14.66 25.49 18.73
N SER A 278 14.80 26.65 19.39
CA SER A 278 15.94 27.58 19.42
C SER A 278 16.92 27.45 18.25
N GLY A 279 16.52 27.95 17.09
CA GLY A 279 17.42 28.16 15.95
C GLY A 279 18.23 29.47 16.07
N PRO A 280 19.25 29.70 15.21
CA PRO A 280 20.09 30.90 15.26
C PRO A 280 19.34 32.23 14.99
N GLY A 281 18.03 32.19 14.71
CA GLY A 281 17.20 33.35 14.34
C GLY A 281 16.15 33.76 15.39
N GLY A 282 16.09 33.13 16.57
CA GLY A 282 15.07 33.42 17.60
C GLY A 282 13.78 32.59 17.48
N GLU A 283 12.79 32.92 18.30
CA GLU A 283 11.46 32.29 18.37
C GLU A 283 10.51 32.85 17.29
N GLU A 284 10.82 32.59 16.02
CA GLU A 284 9.91 32.94 14.92
C GLU A 284 9.07 31.75 14.49
N TRP A 285 7.76 31.98 14.35
CA TRP A 285 6.81 31.01 13.80
C TRP A 285 7.14 30.72 12.35
N GLN A 286 7.21 29.43 12.01
CA GLN A 286 7.47 28.96 10.65
C GLN A 286 6.26 28.23 10.09
N THR A 287 6.03 28.35 8.79
CA THR A 287 4.98 27.58 8.11
C THR A 287 5.37 26.10 8.07
N ASP A 288 4.47 25.24 8.51
CA ASP A 288 4.61 23.80 8.34
C ASP A 288 4.15 23.42 6.93
N SER A 289 5.05 22.82 6.15
CA SER A 289 4.78 22.41 4.77
C SER A 289 4.15 21.02 4.65
N ARG A 290 3.77 20.37 5.76
CA ARG A 290 3.17 19.02 5.77
C ARG A 290 1.84 18.99 5.04
N ILE A 291 0.97 19.98 5.29
CA ILE A 291 -0.36 20.09 4.69
C ILE A 291 -0.43 21.47 4.02
N PRO A 292 -0.81 21.57 2.73
CA PRO A 292 -0.99 22.87 2.09
C PRO A 292 -2.12 23.67 2.75
N ALA A 293 -2.10 24.99 2.58
CA ALA A 293 -3.18 25.84 3.08
C ALA A 293 -4.53 25.40 2.49
N CYS A 294 -5.47 25.08 3.38
CA CYS A 294 -6.82 24.64 3.03
C CYS A 294 -7.75 24.80 4.22
N SER A 295 -9.06 24.67 4.01
CA SER A 295 -10.00 24.59 5.13
C SER A 295 -9.82 23.27 5.89
N LEU A 296 -10.16 23.28 7.19
CA LEU A 296 -10.10 22.06 7.99
C LEU A 296 -11.03 20.97 7.44
N THR A 297 -12.16 21.38 6.85
CA THR A 297 -13.10 20.48 6.18
C THR A 297 -12.44 19.79 4.98
N GLU A 298 -11.72 20.52 4.13
CA GLU A 298 -10.99 19.94 2.99
C GLU A 298 -9.88 19.00 3.45
N ALA A 299 -9.10 19.39 4.46
CA ALA A 299 -8.05 18.54 5.01
C ALA A 299 -8.61 17.21 5.52
N LEU A 300 -9.67 17.24 6.33
CA LEU A 300 -10.32 16.03 6.86
C LEU A 300 -11.05 15.23 5.79
N THR A 301 -11.53 15.86 4.72
CA THR A 301 -12.21 15.16 3.64
C THR A 301 -11.19 14.44 2.75
N PHE A 302 -10.10 15.11 2.39
CA PHE A 302 -9.33 14.73 1.21
C PHE A 302 -7.85 14.44 1.47
N LEU A 303 -7.28 14.94 2.58
CA LEU A 303 -5.85 14.89 2.83
C LEU A 303 -5.47 14.04 4.05
N LEU A 304 -6.38 13.87 5.01
CA LEU A 304 -6.12 13.22 6.29
C LEU A 304 -6.95 11.93 6.46
N ASP A 305 -6.31 10.91 7.02
CA ASP A 305 -6.94 9.66 7.39
C ASP A 305 -7.62 9.79 8.76
N ILE A 306 -8.94 9.66 8.76
CA ILE A 306 -9.79 9.71 9.94
C ILE A 306 -10.46 8.37 10.24
N THR A 307 -10.08 7.30 9.53
CA THR A 307 -10.75 5.99 9.58
C THR A 307 -9.85 4.86 10.05
N THR A 308 -8.55 4.96 9.83
CA THR A 308 -7.60 3.97 10.34
C THR A 308 -7.50 4.10 11.87
N PRO A 309 -7.59 2.98 12.63
CA PRO A 309 -7.41 3.01 14.07
C PRO A 309 -6.09 3.69 14.47
N PRO A 310 -6.11 4.61 15.46
CA PRO A 310 -4.91 5.27 15.99
C PRO A 310 -3.78 4.30 16.33
N SER A 311 -2.53 4.68 16.03
CA SER A 311 -1.36 3.96 16.52
C SER A 311 -1.17 4.17 18.03
N GLN A 312 -0.43 3.28 18.70
CA GLN A 312 -0.09 3.46 20.12
C GLN A 312 0.67 4.76 20.38
N SER A 313 1.53 5.19 19.47
CA SER A 313 2.18 6.50 19.55
C SER A 313 1.20 7.67 19.45
N PHE A 314 0.18 7.58 18.60
CA PHE A 314 -0.86 8.60 18.50
C PHE A 314 -1.77 8.62 19.75
N LEU A 315 -2.13 7.45 20.29
CA LEU A 315 -2.87 7.34 21.55
C LEU A 315 -2.10 7.97 22.73
N ARG A 316 -0.77 7.81 22.78
CA ARG A 316 0.09 8.48 23.79
C ARG A 316 0.06 10.00 23.68
N LYS A 317 -0.09 10.56 22.48
CA LYS A 317 -0.26 12.01 22.28
C LYS A 317 -1.64 12.46 22.71
N LEU A 318 -2.68 11.69 22.37
CA LEU A 318 -4.05 11.97 22.80
C LEU A 318 -4.20 11.98 24.32
N SER A 319 -3.50 11.09 25.05
CA SER A 319 -3.56 11.06 26.52
C SER A 319 -3.07 12.36 27.16
N GLN A 320 -2.24 13.15 26.47
CA GLN A 320 -1.75 14.45 26.95
C GLN A 320 -2.79 15.57 26.79
N LEU A 321 -3.87 15.31 26.05
CA LEU A 321 -4.91 16.29 25.69
C LEU A 321 -6.26 15.99 26.37
N THR A 322 -6.25 15.18 27.42
CA THR A 322 -7.46 14.81 28.18
C THR A 322 -7.64 15.71 29.40
N LYS A 323 -8.90 15.99 29.75
CA LYS A 323 -9.26 16.72 30.99
C LYS A 323 -9.53 15.81 32.19
N LYS A 324 -9.78 14.52 31.96
CA LYS A 324 -10.10 13.55 33.02
C LYS A 324 -9.01 12.50 33.14
N GLU A 325 -8.66 12.17 34.38
CA GLU A 325 -7.63 11.18 34.71
C GLU A 325 -8.01 9.78 34.21
N ASP A 326 -9.29 9.40 34.27
CA ASP A 326 -9.76 8.09 33.77
C ASP A 326 -9.50 7.90 32.27
N ASP A 327 -9.86 8.89 31.44
CA ASP A 327 -9.61 8.87 29.99
C ASP A 327 -8.09 8.87 29.71
N GLN A 328 -7.33 9.67 30.46
CA GLN A 328 -5.88 9.72 30.37
C GLN A 328 -5.26 8.34 30.64
N GLN A 329 -5.65 7.70 31.74
CA GLN A 329 -5.12 6.41 32.16
C GLN A 329 -5.46 5.33 31.14
N ARG A 330 -6.69 5.31 30.62
CA ARG A 330 -7.10 4.35 29.60
C ARG A 330 -6.35 4.53 28.28
N LEU A 331 -6.16 5.76 27.82
CA LEU A 331 -5.35 6.05 26.63
C LEU A 331 -3.88 5.65 26.83
N LEU A 332 -3.31 5.89 28.01
CA LEU A 332 -1.94 5.48 28.35
C LEU A 332 -1.78 3.96 28.41
N GLU A 333 -2.77 3.26 28.93
CA GLU A 333 -2.84 1.79 28.93
C GLU A 333 -2.83 1.26 27.50
N LEU A 334 -3.73 1.74 26.63
CA LEU A 334 -3.74 1.38 25.21
C LEU A 334 -2.44 1.78 24.50
N ALA A 335 -1.82 2.89 24.88
CA ALA A 335 -0.56 3.31 24.28
C ALA A 335 0.65 2.46 24.69
N SER A 336 0.58 1.74 25.81
CA SER A 336 1.75 1.10 26.43
C SER A 336 1.63 -0.43 26.53
N ASP A 337 0.41 -0.97 26.61
CA ASP A 337 0.14 -2.41 26.58
C ASP A 337 -0.31 -2.82 25.18
N PHE A 338 0.60 -3.48 24.46
CA PHE A 338 0.37 -3.98 23.10
C PHE A 338 -0.79 -4.98 23.01
N LYS A 339 -0.97 -5.84 24.02
CA LYS A 339 -2.05 -6.83 24.03
C LYS A 339 -3.39 -6.13 24.17
N CYS A 340 -3.51 -5.23 25.15
CA CYS A 340 -4.71 -4.44 25.38
C CYS A 340 -5.10 -3.62 24.13
N TYR A 341 -4.11 -2.95 23.51
CA TYR A 341 -4.29 -2.24 22.25
C TYR A 341 -4.76 -3.13 21.11
N SER A 342 -4.13 -4.29 20.92
CA SER A 342 -4.45 -5.20 19.82
C SER A 342 -5.85 -5.77 19.93
N GLU A 343 -6.27 -6.13 21.15
CA GLU A 343 -7.64 -6.59 21.43
C GLU A 343 -8.66 -5.46 21.18
N TRP A 344 -8.40 -4.25 21.69
CA TRP A 344 -9.25 -3.08 21.46
C TRP A 344 -9.36 -2.74 19.96
N LYS A 345 -8.24 -2.66 19.25
CA LYS A 345 -8.18 -2.38 17.82
C LYS A 345 -8.87 -3.45 16.99
N ALA A 346 -8.65 -4.73 17.27
CA ALA A 346 -9.24 -5.82 16.49
C ALA A 346 -10.75 -5.92 16.69
N PHE A 347 -11.21 -5.74 17.93
CA PHE A 347 -12.63 -5.83 18.29
C PHE A 347 -13.43 -4.61 17.84
N ARG A 348 -12.94 -3.40 18.13
CA ARG A 348 -13.65 -2.14 17.84
C ARG A 348 -13.37 -1.58 16.46
N LYS A 349 -12.14 -1.76 15.95
CA LYS A 349 -11.65 -1.12 14.71
C LYS A 349 -12.00 0.38 14.63
N PRO A 350 -11.77 1.15 15.69
CA PRO A 350 -12.41 2.46 15.84
C PRO A 350 -11.86 3.45 14.83
N ASN A 351 -12.75 4.20 14.17
CA ASN A 351 -12.38 5.39 13.42
C ASN A 351 -12.11 6.55 14.39
N PHE A 352 -11.57 7.67 13.89
CA PHE A 352 -11.17 8.78 14.76
C PHE A 352 -12.34 9.43 15.49
N LEU A 353 -13.53 9.50 14.88
CA LEU A 353 -14.73 10.02 15.55
C LEU A 353 -15.12 9.14 16.74
N GLU A 354 -15.13 7.82 16.55
CA GLU A 354 -15.46 6.87 17.64
C GLU A 354 -14.46 6.95 18.80
N VAL A 355 -13.20 7.32 18.53
CA VAL A 355 -12.20 7.59 19.58
C VAL A 355 -12.56 8.86 20.36
N LEU A 356 -13.02 9.92 19.69
CA LEU A 356 -13.48 11.15 20.36
C LEU A 356 -14.76 10.92 21.18
N GLU A 357 -15.61 9.99 20.73
CA GLU A 357 -16.82 9.58 21.45
C GLU A 357 -16.49 8.67 22.65
N GLU A 358 -15.51 7.77 22.52
CA GLU A 358 -15.04 6.90 23.61
C GLU A 358 -14.28 7.68 24.70
N PHE A 359 -13.55 8.74 24.32
CA PHE A 359 -12.78 9.60 25.23
C PHE A 359 -13.27 11.05 25.18
N PRO A 360 -14.45 11.35 25.74
CA PRO A 360 -15.10 12.65 25.58
C PRO A 360 -14.41 13.80 26.31
N SER A 361 -13.42 13.53 27.17
CA SER A 361 -12.62 14.59 27.81
C SER A 361 -11.45 15.09 26.95
N LEU A 362 -11.25 14.54 25.74
CA LEU A 362 -10.26 15.02 24.78
C LEU A 362 -10.57 16.46 24.32
N GLU A 363 -9.58 17.34 24.41
CA GLU A 363 -9.66 18.70 23.87
C GLU A 363 -8.69 18.89 22.72
N LEU A 364 -9.21 18.78 21.51
CA LEU A 364 -8.42 18.89 20.31
C LEU A 364 -8.49 20.28 19.68
N SER A 365 -7.41 20.63 18.99
CA SER A 365 -7.31 21.85 18.18
C SER A 365 -7.15 21.50 16.70
N ALA A 366 -7.48 22.44 15.82
CA ALA A 366 -7.20 22.31 14.39
C ALA A 366 -5.70 22.08 14.12
N ALA A 367 -4.83 22.75 14.87
CA ALA A 367 -3.38 22.60 14.77
C ALA A 367 -2.93 21.16 15.10
N PHE A 368 -3.53 20.53 16.11
CA PHE A 368 -3.27 19.13 16.44
C PHE A 368 -3.66 18.20 15.28
N LEU A 369 -4.87 18.35 14.74
CA LEU A 369 -5.35 17.49 13.65
C LEU A 369 -4.44 17.59 12.41
N LEU A 370 -4.16 18.82 11.94
CA LEU A 370 -3.34 19.06 10.75
C LEU A 370 -1.89 18.57 10.94
N SER A 371 -1.34 18.70 12.16
CA SER A 371 0.04 18.30 12.45
C SER A 371 0.19 16.83 12.82
N GLN A 372 -0.87 16.11 13.21
CA GLN A 372 -0.73 14.75 13.74
C GLN A 372 -1.47 13.67 12.93
N LEU A 373 -2.67 13.93 12.40
CA LEU A 373 -3.44 12.88 11.69
C LEU A 373 -2.70 12.38 10.44
N PRO A 374 -2.59 11.06 10.23
CA PRO A 374 -1.91 10.51 9.06
C PRO A 374 -2.48 11.04 7.74
N LEU A 375 -1.68 11.05 6.67
CA LEU A 375 -2.19 11.38 5.33
C LEU A 375 -3.15 10.29 4.84
N LEU A 376 -4.24 10.70 4.19
CA LEU A 376 -5.17 9.80 3.51
C LEU A 376 -4.45 9.13 2.33
N LYS A 377 -4.41 7.81 2.34
CA LYS A 377 -3.68 7.04 1.32
C LYS A 377 -4.57 6.79 0.09
N PRO A 378 -3.98 6.77 -1.12
CA PRO A 378 -4.70 6.31 -2.30
C PRO A 378 -4.99 4.81 -2.20
N ARG A 379 -6.04 4.35 -2.90
CA ARG A 379 -6.35 2.93 -3.04
C ARG A 379 -5.99 2.46 -4.45
N LEU A 380 -5.17 1.41 -4.51
CA LEU A 380 -4.83 0.75 -5.78
C LEU A 380 -5.98 -0.16 -6.23
N TYR A 381 -6.30 -0.09 -7.52
CA TYR A 381 -7.20 -1.00 -8.22
C TYR A 381 -6.55 -1.47 -9.51
N SER A 382 -6.62 -2.76 -9.83
CA SER A 382 -6.19 -3.24 -11.15
C SER A 382 -7.14 -2.70 -12.21
N VAL A 383 -6.55 -2.17 -13.28
CA VAL A 383 -7.31 -1.60 -14.39
C VAL A 383 -8.04 -2.73 -15.12
N SER A 384 -9.33 -2.54 -15.34
CA SER A 384 -10.22 -3.51 -15.97
C SER A 384 -10.67 -3.09 -17.38
N SER A 385 -9.92 -2.21 -18.05
CA SER A 385 -10.09 -1.82 -19.46
C SER A 385 -8.78 -1.96 -20.25
N SER A 386 -8.88 -2.32 -21.52
CA SER A 386 -7.76 -2.17 -22.46
C SER A 386 -7.67 -0.72 -22.94
N PRO A 387 -6.46 -0.10 -22.95
CA PRO A 387 -6.26 1.24 -23.49
C PRO A 387 -6.51 1.31 -24.99
N ASP A 388 -6.27 0.23 -25.74
CA ASP A 388 -6.51 0.22 -27.18
C ASP A 388 -8.01 0.15 -27.51
N LEU A 389 -8.79 -0.54 -26.68
CA LEU A 389 -10.24 -0.61 -26.84
C LEU A 389 -10.95 0.63 -26.30
N TYR A 390 -10.39 1.26 -25.26
CA TYR A 390 -10.92 2.47 -24.62
C TYR A 390 -9.81 3.53 -24.38
N PRO A 391 -9.35 4.26 -25.42
CA PRO A 391 -8.17 5.14 -25.35
C PRO A 391 -8.23 6.33 -24.37
N HIS A 392 -9.42 6.67 -23.90
CA HIS A 392 -9.65 7.81 -22.99
C HIS A 392 -10.41 7.41 -21.74
N GLU A 393 -10.52 6.10 -21.46
CA GLU A 393 -11.28 5.61 -20.32
C GLU A 393 -10.45 4.66 -19.47
N LEU A 394 -10.72 4.70 -18.17
CA LEU A 394 -10.14 3.80 -17.19
C LEU A 394 -11.26 3.11 -16.44
N HIS A 395 -11.31 1.79 -16.54
CA HIS A 395 -12.37 1.01 -15.90
C HIS A 395 -11.82 0.32 -14.66
N LEU A 396 -12.64 0.25 -13.61
CA LEU A 396 -12.32 -0.43 -12.36
C LEU A 396 -13.39 -1.45 -12.00
N THR A 397 -12.96 -2.57 -11.42
CA THR A 397 -13.86 -3.55 -10.80
C THR A 397 -13.77 -3.45 -9.28
N VAL A 398 -14.70 -2.74 -8.65
CA VAL A 398 -14.62 -2.30 -7.26
C VAL A 398 -15.58 -3.09 -6.38
N SER A 399 -15.07 -3.95 -5.50
CA SER A 399 -15.89 -4.55 -4.43
C SER A 399 -16.19 -3.51 -3.34
N VAL A 400 -17.47 -3.23 -3.07
CA VAL A 400 -17.88 -2.27 -2.04
C VAL A 400 -17.69 -2.89 -0.66
N VAL A 401 -16.85 -2.27 0.17
CA VAL A 401 -16.50 -2.76 1.50
C VAL A 401 -17.43 -2.13 2.53
N ASN A 402 -18.22 -2.98 3.18
CA ASN A 402 -19.05 -2.64 4.34
C ASN A 402 -18.95 -3.79 5.34
N TYR A 403 -18.77 -3.49 6.62
CA TYR A 403 -18.73 -4.50 7.67
C TYR A 403 -19.17 -3.90 9.00
N HIS A 404 -19.83 -4.70 9.84
CA HIS A 404 -20.11 -4.31 11.22
C HIS A 404 -18.91 -4.65 12.09
N THR A 405 -18.54 -3.74 13.00
CA THR A 405 -17.49 -3.99 14.02
C THR A 405 -18.02 -4.90 15.13
N GLN A 406 -17.21 -5.21 16.15
CA GLN A 406 -17.61 -5.99 17.33
C GLN A 406 -18.29 -7.31 16.97
N ASP A 407 -17.64 -8.10 16.11
CA ASP A 407 -18.10 -9.40 15.61
C ASP A 407 -19.50 -9.37 14.99
N GLY A 408 -19.82 -8.28 14.30
CA GLY A 408 -21.08 -8.13 13.58
C GLY A 408 -22.19 -7.44 14.38
N LYS A 409 -21.92 -7.02 15.63
CA LYS A 409 -22.90 -6.39 16.53
C LYS A 409 -22.69 -4.89 16.73
N GLY A 410 -21.53 -4.38 16.34
CA GLY A 410 -21.16 -2.97 16.45
C GLY A 410 -21.68 -2.11 15.29
N PRO A 411 -21.30 -0.83 15.24
CA PRO A 411 -21.66 0.06 14.15
C PRO A 411 -21.16 -0.43 12.79
N LEU A 412 -21.84 0.00 11.74
CA LEU A 412 -21.47 -0.25 10.36
C LEU A 412 -20.29 0.64 9.97
N HIS A 413 -19.21 0.02 9.49
CA HIS A 413 -18.04 0.68 8.94
C HIS A 413 -18.00 0.54 7.42
N HIS A 414 -17.52 1.60 6.78
CA HIS A 414 -17.47 1.76 5.33
C HIS A 414 -16.02 1.84 4.85
N GLY A 415 -15.66 1.10 3.81
CA GLY A 415 -14.35 1.25 3.19
C GLY A 415 -14.29 2.53 2.35
N VAL A 416 -13.49 3.51 2.80
CA VAL A 416 -13.41 4.88 2.28
C VAL A 416 -13.52 4.97 0.76
N CYS A 417 -12.55 4.42 0.02
CA CYS A 417 -12.53 4.58 -1.44
C CYS A 417 -13.67 3.85 -2.15
N SER A 418 -14.03 2.65 -1.68
CA SER A 418 -15.04 1.83 -2.33
C SER A 418 -16.45 2.41 -2.19
N THR A 419 -16.77 3.00 -1.03
CA THR A 419 -18.07 3.64 -0.79
C THR A 419 -18.10 5.05 -1.36
N TRP A 420 -16.98 5.76 -1.39
CA TRP A 420 -16.85 7.03 -2.10
C TRP A 420 -17.16 6.86 -3.59
N LEU A 421 -16.52 5.91 -4.29
CA LEU A 421 -16.84 5.60 -5.70
C LEU A 421 -18.30 5.14 -5.90
N ASN A 422 -18.89 4.48 -4.90
CA ASN A 422 -20.29 4.05 -4.94
C ASN A 422 -21.31 5.18 -4.73
N THR A 423 -20.89 6.31 -4.17
CA THR A 423 -21.78 7.45 -3.85
C THR A 423 -21.49 8.68 -4.69
N LEU A 424 -20.33 8.73 -5.35
CA LEU A 424 -19.94 9.76 -6.30
C LEU A 424 -20.96 9.88 -7.44
N LYS A 425 -21.25 11.12 -7.85
CA LYS A 425 -22.15 11.44 -8.97
C LYS A 425 -21.37 11.47 -10.28
N GLU A 426 -22.04 11.14 -11.37
CA GLU A 426 -21.48 11.25 -12.72
C GLU A 426 -20.98 12.68 -12.99
N GLY A 427 -19.86 12.80 -13.69
CA GLY A 427 -19.16 14.05 -13.98
C GLY A 427 -18.28 14.59 -12.84
N GLN A 428 -18.36 14.04 -11.62
CA GLN A 428 -17.46 14.46 -10.54
C GLN A 428 -16.03 13.95 -10.74
N THR A 429 -15.07 14.75 -10.28
CA THR A 429 -13.64 14.48 -10.42
C THR A 429 -13.17 13.33 -9.52
N VAL A 430 -12.32 12.48 -10.08
CA VAL A 430 -11.62 11.38 -9.44
C VAL A 430 -10.11 11.58 -9.64
N PRO A 431 -9.35 11.97 -8.62
CA PRO A 431 -7.89 12.08 -8.74
C PRO A 431 -7.25 10.69 -8.80
N CYS A 432 -6.43 10.50 -9.83
CA CYS A 432 -5.82 9.22 -10.16
C CYS A 432 -4.31 9.36 -10.39
N PHE A 433 -3.57 8.27 -10.24
CA PHE A 433 -2.23 8.12 -10.83
C PHE A 433 -2.05 6.69 -11.36
N ILE A 434 -1.27 6.51 -12.43
CA ILE A 434 -0.94 5.18 -12.94
C ILE A 434 0.16 4.56 -12.09
N HIS A 435 -0.03 3.30 -11.71
CA HIS A 435 0.95 2.48 -11.04
C HIS A 435 1.22 1.25 -11.92
N GLY A 436 2.34 1.27 -12.63
CA GLY A 436 2.71 0.18 -13.53
C GLY A 436 2.93 -1.12 -12.76
N SER A 437 2.43 -2.23 -13.28
CA SER A 437 2.71 -3.55 -12.71
C SER A 437 4.05 -4.06 -13.25
N GLY A 438 5.02 -4.38 -12.40
CA GLY A 438 6.38 -4.80 -12.79
C GLY A 438 6.49 -6.16 -13.51
N GLY A 439 5.38 -6.73 -13.98
CA GLY A 439 5.35 -8.05 -14.61
C GLY A 439 3.97 -8.63 -14.93
N PHE A 440 2.85 -8.00 -14.56
CA PHE A 440 1.51 -8.59 -14.74
C PHE A 440 0.90 -8.20 -16.09
N HIS A 441 1.62 -8.43 -17.19
CA HIS A 441 1.18 -8.10 -18.56
C HIS A 441 1.05 -9.34 -19.43
N LEU A 442 0.23 -9.26 -20.49
CA LEU A 442 0.08 -10.34 -21.47
C LEU A 442 1.43 -10.68 -22.16
N PRO A 443 1.63 -11.94 -22.59
CA PRO A 443 2.79 -12.29 -23.40
C PRO A 443 2.76 -11.52 -24.73
N PRO A 444 3.92 -11.06 -25.25
CA PRO A 444 3.98 -10.33 -26.52
C PRO A 444 3.47 -11.13 -27.71
N ASP A 445 3.67 -12.46 -27.71
CA ASP A 445 3.12 -13.35 -28.71
C ASP A 445 1.68 -13.77 -28.35
N PRO A 446 0.66 -13.38 -29.15
CA PRO A 446 -0.72 -13.71 -28.87
C PRO A 446 -1.05 -15.20 -29.08
N THR A 447 -0.16 -16.01 -29.63
CA THR A 447 -0.34 -17.46 -29.75
C THR A 447 0.21 -18.24 -28.55
N THR A 448 0.89 -17.56 -27.62
CA THR A 448 1.35 -18.15 -26.37
C THR A 448 0.15 -18.43 -25.43
N PRO A 449 0.00 -19.66 -24.88
CA PRO A 449 -1.11 -20.00 -23.99
C PRO A 449 -1.06 -19.22 -22.68
N ALA A 450 -2.22 -18.80 -22.18
CA ALA A 450 -2.34 -18.11 -20.90
C ALA A 450 -3.51 -18.66 -20.09
N ILE A 451 -3.27 -19.03 -18.84
CA ILE A 451 -4.32 -19.44 -17.88
C ILE A 451 -4.52 -18.29 -16.90
N LEU A 452 -5.71 -17.70 -16.91
CA LEU A 452 -6.12 -16.59 -16.07
C LEU A 452 -6.94 -17.12 -14.90
N ILE A 453 -6.41 -17.04 -13.68
CA ILE A 453 -7.03 -17.60 -12.47
C ILE A 453 -7.41 -16.44 -11.54
N GLY A 454 -8.71 -16.21 -11.39
CA GLY A 454 -9.23 -15.10 -10.59
C GLY A 454 -10.42 -15.49 -9.75
N ALA A 455 -10.61 -14.83 -8.60
CA ALA A 455 -11.81 -14.99 -7.78
C ALA A 455 -12.37 -13.63 -7.33
N GLY A 456 -13.69 -13.45 -7.41
CA GLY A 456 -14.34 -12.17 -7.09
C GLY A 456 -13.76 -11.02 -7.91
N SER A 457 -13.37 -9.91 -7.25
CA SER A 457 -12.73 -8.78 -7.94
C SER A 457 -11.34 -9.09 -8.51
N GLY A 458 -10.75 -10.25 -8.23
CA GLY A 458 -9.54 -10.73 -8.93
C GLY A 458 -9.72 -10.96 -10.43
N ILE A 459 -10.95 -10.85 -10.97
CA ILE A 459 -11.20 -10.84 -12.41
C ILE A 459 -10.81 -9.50 -13.07
N ALA A 460 -10.60 -8.44 -12.30
CA ALA A 460 -10.38 -7.08 -12.78
C ALA A 460 -9.30 -6.96 -13.87
N PRO A 461 -8.03 -7.38 -13.64
CA PRO A 461 -7.00 -7.23 -14.67
C PRO A 461 -7.28 -8.13 -15.87
N PHE A 462 -7.91 -9.29 -15.67
CA PHE A 462 -8.26 -10.20 -16.77
C PHE A 462 -9.26 -9.58 -17.74
N ARG A 463 -10.12 -8.68 -17.26
CA ARG A 463 -10.98 -7.91 -18.15
C ARG A 463 -10.21 -7.07 -19.14
N SER A 464 -9.16 -6.40 -18.68
CA SER A 464 -8.25 -5.69 -19.59
C SER A 464 -7.53 -6.65 -20.55
N PHE A 465 -7.19 -7.86 -20.10
CA PHE A 465 -6.49 -8.85 -20.93
C PHE A 465 -7.35 -9.38 -22.07
N TRP A 466 -8.59 -9.81 -21.82
CA TRP A 466 -9.44 -10.30 -22.90
C TRP A 466 -9.85 -9.17 -23.84
N GLN A 467 -10.03 -7.94 -23.34
CA GLN A 467 -10.29 -6.79 -24.20
C GLN A 467 -9.10 -6.45 -25.10
N GLN A 468 -7.89 -6.46 -24.54
CA GLN A 468 -6.66 -6.25 -25.31
C GLN A 468 -6.50 -7.33 -26.36
N ARG A 469 -6.68 -8.60 -25.98
CA ARG A 469 -6.59 -9.73 -26.90
C ARG A 469 -7.63 -9.65 -28.02
N PHE A 470 -8.86 -9.27 -27.70
CA PHE A 470 -9.91 -9.06 -28.69
C PHE A 470 -9.55 -7.96 -29.69
N HIS A 471 -8.99 -6.84 -29.22
CA HIS A 471 -8.49 -5.78 -30.08
C HIS A 471 -7.33 -6.27 -30.97
N ASP A 472 -6.33 -6.95 -30.39
CA ASP A 472 -5.18 -7.49 -31.12
C ASP A 472 -5.58 -8.50 -32.19
N MET A 473 -6.56 -9.37 -31.89
CA MET A 473 -7.10 -10.34 -32.83
C MET A 473 -7.75 -9.65 -34.05
N LYS A 474 -8.53 -8.58 -33.82
CA LYS A 474 -9.11 -7.79 -34.91
C LYS A 474 -8.05 -7.12 -35.77
N LYS A 475 -6.94 -6.69 -35.18
CA LYS A 475 -5.83 -6.02 -35.89
C LYS A 475 -4.93 -6.98 -36.65
N THR A 476 -4.64 -8.15 -36.08
CA THR A 476 -3.69 -9.14 -36.63
C THR A 476 -4.35 -10.20 -37.50
N GLY A 477 -5.67 -10.36 -37.41
CA GLY A 477 -6.42 -11.42 -38.09
C GLY A 477 -6.35 -12.78 -37.37
N LEU A 478 -5.77 -12.84 -36.17
CA LEU A 478 -5.77 -14.06 -35.35
C LEU A 478 -7.20 -14.47 -35.02
N GLN A 479 -7.57 -15.70 -35.39
CA GLN A 479 -8.95 -16.19 -35.26
C GLN A 479 -9.26 -16.83 -33.91
N LYS A 480 -8.26 -17.44 -33.25
CA LYS A 480 -8.43 -18.13 -31.96
C LYS A 480 -7.26 -17.84 -31.05
N SER A 481 -7.57 -17.42 -29.83
CA SER A 481 -6.60 -17.21 -28.76
C SER A 481 -6.62 -18.40 -27.81
N PRO A 482 -5.44 -18.90 -27.37
CA PRO A 482 -5.33 -20.00 -26.42
C PRO A 482 -5.53 -19.57 -24.95
N MET A 483 -6.06 -18.37 -24.71
CA MET A 483 -6.29 -17.82 -23.38
C MET A 483 -7.49 -18.50 -22.70
N MET A 484 -7.32 -18.96 -21.46
CA MET A 484 -8.34 -19.67 -20.69
C MET A 484 -8.64 -18.92 -19.39
N LEU A 485 -9.91 -18.84 -18.99
CA LEU A 485 -10.33 -18.19 -17.76
C LEU A 485 -10.82 -19.24 -16.74
N VAL A 486 -10.25 -19.24 -15.55
CA VAL A 486 -10.72 -19.98 -14.37
C VAL A 486 -11.22 -18.97 -13.35
N PHE A 487 -12.53 -18.86 -13.19
CA PHE A 487 -13.15 -17.81 -12.39
C PHE A 487 -13.91 -18.35 -11.18
N GLY A 488 -13.61 -17.84 -9.98
CA GLY A 488 -14.28 -18.21 -8.75
C GLY A 488 -15.27 -17.15 -8.24
N CYS A 489 -16.50 -17.57 -7.93
CA CYS A 489 -17.48 -16.73 -7.24
C CYS A 489 -18.34 -17.56 -6.25
N ARG A 490 -19.35 -16.95 -5.62
CA ARG A 490 -20.25 -17.70 -4.71
C ARG A 490 -21.24 -18.50 -5.51
N ASP A 491 -21.91 -17.87 -6.46
CA ASP A 491 -23.09 -18.42 -7.10
C ASP A 491 -23.28 -17.83 -8.51
N ALA A 492 -23.79 -18.66 -9.42
CA ALA A 492 -23.86 -18.36 -10.84
C ALA A 492 -24.82 -17.22 -11.20
N ASP A 493 -25.79 -16.94 -10.32
CA ASP A 493 -26.91 -16.02 -10.56
C ASP A 493 -26.76 -14.72 -9.78
N THR A 494 -25.88 -14.68 -8.78
CA THR A 494 -25.72 -13.52 -7.88
C THR A 494 -24.42 -12.75 -8.08
N ASP A 495 -23.28 -13.42 -8.22
CA ASP A 495 -21.97 -12.75 -8.23
C ASP A 495 -20.99 -13.25 -9.32
N HIS A 496 -21.53 -13.85 -10.39
CA HIS A 496 -20.77 -14.15 -11.61
C HIS A 496 -20.48 -12.86 -12.41
N LEU A 497 -19.45 -12.13 -11.98
CA LEU A 497 -19.03 -10.86 -12.59
C LEU A 497 -18.72 -11.04 -14.08
N TYR A 498 -19.18 -10.10 -14.91
CA TYR A 498 -18.94 -10.10 -16.36
C TYR A 498 -19.36 -11.37 -17.10
N LYS A 499 -20.38 -12.10 -16.59
CA LYS A 499 -20.86 -13.36 -17.20
C LYS A 499 -21.12 -13.21 -18.70
N GLU A 500 -21.97 -12.25 -19.10
CA GLU A 500 -22.30 -11.99 -20.51
C GLU A 500 -21.05 -11.63 -21.34
N GLU A 501 -20.24 -10.68 -20.87
CA GLU A 501 -19.03 -10.24 -21.58
C GLU A 501 -18.03 -11.39 -21.79
N THR A 502 -17.81 -12.23 -20.77
CA THR A 502 -16.92 -13.39 -20.90
C THR A 502 -17.48 -14.43 -21.86
N PHE A 503 -18.78 -14.73 -21.83
CA PHE A 503 -19.43 -15.62 -22.81
C PHE A 503 -19.22 -15.11 -24.25
N ASP A 504 -19.40 -13.82 -24.49
CA ASP A 504 -19.14 -13.22 -25.82
C ASP A 504 -17.68 -13.38 -26.25
N MET A 505 -16.72 -13.21 -25.32
CA MET A 505 -15.30 -13.41 -25.58
C MET A 505 -14.96 -14.87 -25.90
N LYS A 506 -15.71 -15.83 -25.36
CA LYS A 506 -15.54 -17.25 -25.71
C LYS A 506 -16.09 -17.53 -27.11
N GLU A 507 -17.30 -17.06 -27.43
CA GLU A 507 -17.94 -17.30 -28.73
C GLU A 507 -17.15 -16.68 -29.88
N ASN A 508 -16.52 -15.52 -29.67
CA ASN A 508 -15.69 -14.87 -30.68
C ASN A 508 -14.23 -15.38 -30.76
N GLY A 509 -13.87 -16.39 -29.96
CA GLY A 509 -12.54 -17.02 -29.99
C GLY A 509 -11.44 -16.30 -29.22
N THR A 510 -11.73 -15.20 -28.52
CA THR A 510 -10.77 -14.49 -27.65
C THR A 510 -10.39 -15.30 -26.42
N LEU A 511 -11.36 -16.00 -25.84
CA LEU A 511 -11.15 -17.00 -24.78
C LEU A 511 -11.38 -18.41 -25.33
N LYS A 512 -10.39 -19.28 -25.21
CA LYS A 512 -10.52 -20.73 -25.52
C LYS A 512 -11.58 -21.38 -24.64
N SER A 513 -11.60 -21.04 -23.35
CA SER A 513 -12.54 -21.62 -22.37
C SER A 513 -12.77 -20.71 -21.17
N ILE A 514 -13.90 -20.94 -20.50
CA ILE A 514 -14.26 -20.33 -19.22
C ILE A 514 -14.71 -21.45 -18.30
N THR A 515 -14.04 -21.61 -17.17
CA THR A 515 -14.32 -22.66 -16.20
C THR A 515 -14.65 -22.02 -14.85
N PRO A 516 -15.94 -21.88 -14.50
CA PRO A 516 -16.35 -21.27 -13.25
C PRO A 516 -16.21 -22.24 -12.05
N ALA A 517 -15.90 -21.68 -10.88
CA ALA A 517 -15.89 -22.36 -9.59
C ALA A 517 -16.87 -21.67 -8.63
N TYR A 518 -17.97 -22.36 -8.31
CA TYR A 518 -18.99 -21.82 -7.41
C TYR A 518 -18.84 -22.38 -5.99
N SER A 519 -18.68 -21.47 -5.03
CA SER A 519 -18.42 -21.85 -3.62
C SER A 519 -19.69 -22.00 -2.77
N ARG A 520 -20.86 -21.57 -3.28
CA ARG A 520 -22.15 -21.53 -2.56
C ARG A 520 -23.36 -21.85 -3.45
N GLN A 521 -23.16 -22.47 -4.62
CA GLN A 521 -24.27 -22.85 -5.48
C GLN A 521 -25.18 -23.86 -4.77
N ALA A 522 -26.48 -23.55 -4.68
CA ALA A 522 -27.45 -24.43 -4.04
C ALA A 522 -27.50 -25.81 -4.73
N GLY A 523 -27.46 -26.89 -3.96
CA GLY A 523 -27.52 -28.27 -4.46
C GLY A 523 -26.18 -28.84 -4.97
N TYR A 524 -25.08 -28.07 -4.95
CA TYR A 524 -23.76 -28.51 -5.40
C TYR A 524 -22.70 -28.40 -4.29
N PRO A 525 -21.64 -29.23 -4.33
CA PRO A 525 -20.54 -29.11 -3.38
C PRO A 525 -19.79 -27.79 -3.58
N LYS A 526 -19.13 -27.32 -2.51
CA LYS A 526 -18.31 -26.12 -2.54
C LYS A 526 -17.07 -26.30 -3.42
N VAL A 527 -16.99 -25.54 -4.52
CA VAL A 527 -15.86 -25.58 -5.45
C VAL A 527 -15.11 -24.25 -5.41
N TYR A 528 -13.78 -24.33 -5.40
CA TYR A 528 -12.88 -23.18 -5.54
C TYR A 528 -11.99 -23.37 -6.78
N VAL A 529 -11.32 -22.30 -7.20
CA VAL A 529 -10.48 -22.31 -8.41
C VAL A 529 -9.38 -23.39 -8.35
N GLN A 530 -8.74 -23.60 -7.20
CA GLN A 530 -7.75 -24.66 -7.01
C GLN A 530 -8.33 -26.07 -7.20
N HIS A 531 -9.61 -26.29 -6.88
CA HIS A 531 -10.28 -27.56 -7.13
C HIS A 531 -10.53 -27.77 -8.63
N VAL A 532 -10.89 -26.70 -9.35
CA VAL A 532 -11.05 -26.74 -10.82
C VAL A 532 -9.72 -27.08 -11.49
N LEU A 533 -8.62 -26.43 -11.07
CA LEU A 533 -7.28 -26.72 -11.60
C LEU A 533 -6.93 -28.21 -11.44
N LYS A 534 -7.03 -28.75 -10.22
CA LYS A 534 -6.68 -30.15 -9.95
C LYS A 534 -7.59 -31.15 -10.66
N LYS A 535 -8.91 -30.93 -10.64
CA LYS A 535 -9.89 -31.95 -11.06
C LYS A 535 -10.27 -31.88 -12.55
N GLN A 536 -10.15 -30.70 -13.17
CA GLN A 536 -10.64 -30.49 -14.53
C GLN A 536 -9.56 -30.03 -15.50
N LEU A 537 -8.51 -29.36 -15.01
CA LEU A 537 -7.50 -28.72 -15.87
C LEU A 537 -6.06 -29.20 -15.58
N SER A 538 -5.88 -30.31 -14.86
CA SER A 538 -4.56 -30.76 -14.42
C SER A 538 -3.60 -31.00 -15.59
N GLU A 539 -4.06 -31.71 -16.62
CA GLU A 539 -3.29 -31.97 -17.85
C GLU A 539 -2.97 -30.68 -18.61
N GLU A 540 -3.97 -29.84 -18.87
CA GLU A 540 -3.77 -28.57 -19.59
C GLU A 540 -2.83 -27.61 -18.83
N VAL A 541 -2.93 -27.53 -17.50
CA VAL A 541 -2.00 -26.72 -16.67
C VAL A 541 -0.57 -27.23 -16.84
N TRP A 542 -0.35 -28.54 -16.76
CA TRP A 542 0.96 -29.13 -16.95
C TRP A 542 1.50 -28.89 -18.37
N GLU A 543 0.70 -29.11 -19.42
CA GLU A 543 1.12 -28.87 -20.81
C GLU A 543 1.48 -27.39 -21.05
N VAL A 544 0.66 -26.46 -20.55
CA VAL A 544 0.90 -25.02 -20.66
C VAL A 544 2.23 -24.65 -20.01
N LEU A 545 2.48 -25.10 -18.79
CA LEU A 545 3.69 -24.73 -18.06
C LEU A 545 4.96 -25.43 -18.57
N ASN A 546 4.86 -26.72 -18.90
CA ASN A 546 6.02 -27.57 -19.15
C ASN A 546 6.34 -27.77 -20.63
N GLN A 547 5.34 -27.80 -21.52
CA GLN A 547 5.57 -28.12 -22.95
C GLN A 547 5.44 -26.92 -23.87
N ARG A 548 4.52 -26.00 -23.56
CA ARG A 548 4.14 -24.91 -24.48
C ARG A 548 4.71 -23.55 -24.08
N SER A 549 5.57 -23.51 -23.05
CA SER A 549 6.17 -22.29 -22.50
C SER A 549 5.14 -21.18 -22.20
N GLY A 550 3.92 -21.58 -21.81
CA GLY A 550 2.82 -20.68 -21.57
C GLY A 550 2.86 -20.02 -20.20
N HIS A 551 1.86 -19.17 -19.97
CA HIS A 551 1.80 -18.27 -18.83
C HIS A 551 0.63 -18.62 -17.90
N VAL A 552 0.83 -18.44 -16.60
CA VAL A 552 -0.20 -18.53 -15.57
C VAL A 552 -0.28 -17.21 -14.83
N TYR A 553 -1.48 -16.66 -14.74
CA TYR A 553 -1.77 -15.43 -14.02
C TYR A 553 -2.74 -15.71 -12.88
N VAL A 554 -2.40 -15.28 -11.67
CA VAL A 554 -3.22 -15.46 -10.47
C VAL A 554 -3.54 -14.09 -9.88
N CYS A 555 -4.83 -13.76 -9.76
CA CYS A 555 -5.25 -12.48 -9.19
C CYS A 555 -6.38 -12.65 -8.16
N GLY A 556 -6.21 -12.05 -6.98
CA GLY A 556 -7.22 -12.07 -5.92
C GLY A 556 -6.63 -12.02 -4.50
N SER A 557 -7.34 -12.60 -3.54
CA SER A 557 -6.89 -12.63 -2.14
C SER A 557 -5.65 -13.52 -1.96
N MET A 558 -4.80 -13.16 -1.00
CA MET A 558 -3.59 -13.94 -0.68
C MET A 558 -3.85 -15.43 -0.37
N ASN A 559 -4.89 -15.75 0.40
CA ASN A 559 -5.22 -17.15 0.70
C ASN A 559 -5.53 -17.94 -0.57
N MET A 560 -6.23 -17.32 -1.52
CA MET A 560 -6.53 -17.95 -2.82
C MET A 560 -5.24 -18.17 -3.62
N ALA A 561 -4.36 -17.17 -3.69
CA ALA A 561 -3.09 -17.30 -4.43
C ALA A 561 -2.22 -18.43 -3.86
N ARG A 562 -2.09 -18.52 -2.53
CA ARG A 562 -1.37 -19.61 -1.85
C ARG A 562 -1.96 -20.98 -2.19
N ASP A 563 -3.27 -21.12 -2.10
CA ASP A 563 -3.94 -22.39 -2.37
C ASP A 563 -3.85 -22.80 -3.85
N VAL A 564 -3.82 -21.83 -4.78
CA VAL A 564 -3.56 -22.04 -6.21
C VAL A 564 -2.12 -22.47 -6.47
N ALA A 565 -1.13 -21.80 -5.87
CA ALA A 565 0.27 -22.18 -5.99
C ALA A 565 0.50 -23.62 -5.51
N HIS A 566 -0.04 -23.97 -4.34
CA HIS A 566 0.01 -25.34 -3.83
C HIS A 566 -0.66 -26.35 -4.77
N ALA A 567 -1.79 -25.98 -5.36
CA ALA A 567 -2.47 -26.85 -6.31
C ALA A 567 -1.68 -27.11 -7.59
N ILE A 568 -0.99 -26.09 -8.10
CA ILE A 568 -0.11 -26.23 -9.27
C ILE A 568 1.11 -27.08 -8.92
N GLN A 569 1.69 -26.92 -7.73
CA GLN A 569 2.77 -27.78 -7.27
C GLN A 569 2.36 -29.26 -7.22
N GLU A 570 1.17 -29.58 -6.69
CA GLU A 570 0.66 -30.95 -6.70
C GLU A 570 0.43 -31.52 -8.12
N ILE A 571 -0.02 -30.67 -9.06
CA ILE A 571 -0.15 -31.05 -10.47
C ILE A 571 1.22 -31.40 -11.04
N LEU A 572 2.24 -30.56 -10.80
CA LEU A 572 3.61 -30.82 -11.25
C LEU A 572 4.20 -32.10 -10.65
N VAL A 573 3.99 -32.34 -9.34
CA VAL A 573 4.39 -33.60 -8.68
C VAL A 573 3.78 -34.81 -9.37
N SER A 574 2.47 -34.75 -9.67
CA SER A 574 1.74 -35.87 -10.26
C SER A 574 2.17 -36.19 -11.69
N HIS A 575 2.49 -35.18 -12.50
CA HIS A 575 2.87 -35.36 -13.91
C HIS A 575 4.37 -35.56 -14.15
N LEU A 576 5.24 -34.97 -13.30
CA LEU A 576 6.69 -35.02 -13.48
C LEU A 576 7.39 -36.05 -12.57
N GLY A 577 6.69 -36.60 -11.57
CA GLY A 577 7.27 -37.53 -10.60
C GLY A 577 8.32 -36.88 -9.69
N ILE A 578 8.25 -35.56 -9.51
CA ILE A 578 9.15 -34.77 -8.66
C ILE A 578 8.60 -34.62 -7.25
N THR A 579 9.45 -34.21 -6.31
CA THR A 579 9.02 -33.87 -4.94
C THR A 579 8.32 -32.52 -4.88
N LEU A 580 7.54 -32.27 -3.81
CA LEU A 580 6.87 -30.97 -3.61
C LEU A 580 7.88 -29.82 -3.51
N THR A 581 9.07 -30.06 -2.92
CA THR A 581 10.15 -29.08 -2.86
C THR A 581 10.64 -28.69 -4.26
N GLN A 582 10.91 -29.69 -5.11
CA GLN A 582 11.31 -29.47 -6.51
C GLN A 582 10.22 -28.78 -7.32
N ALA A 583 8.94 -29.07 -7.05
CA ALA A 583 7.82 -28.36 -7.67
C ALA A 583 7.76 -26.89 -7.22
N GLY A 584 8.13 -26.60 -5.97
CA GLY A 584 8.31 -25.24 -5.46
C GLY A 584 9.42 -24.49 -6.20
N GLU A 585 10.60 -25.10 -6.31
CA GLU A 585 11.74 -24.55 -7.06
C GLU A 585 11.39 -24.29 -8.53
N TYR A 586 10.65 -25.21 -9.17
CA TYR A 586 10.15 -25.03 -10.53
C TYR A 586 9.23 -23.81 -10.64
N LEU A 587 8.33 -23.61 -9.67
CA LEU A 587 7.44 -22.46 -9.66
C LEU A 587 8.20 -21.14 -9.48
N ASP A 588 9.25 -21.13 -8.64
CA ASP A 588 10.12 -19.98 -8.45
C ASP A 588 10.92 -19.67 -9.73
N GLN A 589 11.36 -20.70 -10.46
CA GLN A 589 11.94 -20.54 -11.80
C GLN A 589 10.94 -19.91 -12.77
N LEU A 590 9.67 -20.37 -12.79
CA LEU A 590 8.63 -19.77 -13.64
C LEU A 590 8.38 -18.29 -13.30
N LYS A 591 8.45 -17.92 -12.02
CA LYS A 591 8.35 -16.52 -11.59
C LYS A 591 9.54 -15.70 -12.12
N ALA A 592 10.76 -16.22 -11.98
CA ALA A 592 11.97 -15.58 -12.51
C ALA A 592 11.93 -15.43 -14.05
N GLU A 593 11.37 -16.40 -14.76
CA GLU A 593 11.15 -16.39 -16.21
C GLU A 593 9.96 -15.51 -16.65
N LYS A 594 9.22 -14.90 -15.72
CA LYS A 594 7.99 -14.14 -15.98
C LYS A 594 6.95 -14.96 -16.74
N ARG A 595 6.76 -16.22 -16.34
CA ARG A 595 5.70 -17.12 -16.83
C ARG A 595 4.66 -17.46 -15.75
N TYR A 596 4.99 -17.24 -14.48
CA TYR A 596 4.04 -17.32 -13.38
C TYR A 596 3.88 -15.95 -12.71
N HIS A 597 2.67 -15.39 -12.78
CA HIS A 597 2.36 -14.00 -12.45
C HIS A 597 1.35 -13.94 -11.31
N GLU A 598 1.59 -13.09 -10.32
CA GLU A 598 0.70 -12.91 -9.17
C GLU A 598 0.37 -11.43 -8.98
N ASP A 599 -0.93 -11.11 -8.91
CA ASP A 599 -1.44 -9.80 -8.50
C ASP A 599 -2.34 -9.99 -7.28
N ILE A 600 -1.75 -9.86 -6.09
CA ILE A 600 -2.38 -10.23 -4.82
C ILE A 600 -2.83 -8.98 -4.07
N PHE A 601 -4.12 -8.93 -3.76
CA PHE A 601 -4.67 -7.89 -2.88
C PHE A 601 -4.61 -8.35 -1.41
N GLY A 602 -4.34 -7.39 -0.51
CA GLY A 602 -4.37 -7.60 0.94
C GLY A 602 -5.72 -8.16 1.43
N ALA A 603 -5.71 -8.80 2.61
CA ALA A 603 -6.87 -9.51 3.17
C ALA A 603 -8.06 -8.61 3.55
#